data_AF-A0AAQ4F1Y6-F1
#
_entry.id   AF-A0AAQ4F1Y6-F1
#
_cell.length_a   1.000
_cell.length_b   1.000
_cell.length_c   1.000
_cell.angle_alpha   90.00
_cell.angle_beta   90.00
_cell.angle_gamma   90.00
#
_symmetry.space_group_name_H-M   'P 1'
#
loop_
_entity.id
_entity.type
_entity.pdbx_description
1 polymer ?
#
loop_
_entity_poly.entity_id
_entity_poly.type
_entity_poly.pdbx_seq_one_letter_code
_entity_poly.pdbx_strand_id
1 'polypeptide(L)'
;MAEATQYSEVPQAEPRAASGAETANNRAGGDNDVVCLKPKMSLLNGITVIVGSIIGSGIFVSPRGVLANTGSVGASLVVWVACGVFSMIGAYCYAELGCMITKTGADYAYIMEAFGPFVAFLRLWVECLIVRPCSQAIVALTFSFYVLRPIFPDCDPPDPAVRALAFVCIEPIIMHI
;
A
#
# COMPACT_ATOMS: atom_id res chain seq x y z
N MET A 1 -6.62 6.87 39.25
CA MET A 1 -5.64 6.22 38.34
C MET A 1 -6.07 6.64 36.94
N ALA A 2 -5.66 7.81 36.42
CA ALA A 2 -4.30 8.17 36.00
C ALA A 2 -3.77 7.07 35.06
N GLU A 3 -3.57 7.28 33.76
CA GLU A 3 -2.94 8.40 33.08
C GLU A 3 -3.64 8.78 31.76
N ALA A 4 -3.73 10.09 31.53
CA ALA A 4 -3.88 10.68 30.23
C ALA A 4 -2.64 10.33 29.40
N THR A 5 -2.79 9.50 28.37
CA THR A 5 -1.74 9.23 27.40
C THR A 5 -1.50 10.51 26.61
N GLN A 6 -0.48 11.22 27.06
CA GLN A 6 0.15 12.39 26.47
C GLN A 6 0.41 12.16 24.97
N TYR A 7 -0.52 12.61 24.13
CA TYR A 7 -0.28 12.82 22.71
C TYR A 7 0.73 13.96 22.64
N SER A 8 1.98 13.64 22.36
CA SER A 8 3.01 14.64 22.10
C SER A 8 2.58 15.38 20.84
N GLU A 9 2.25 16.67 20.99
CA GLU A 9 2.15 17.60 19.88
C GLU A 9 3.44 17.52 19.06
N VAL A 10 3.36 16.90 17.88
CA VAL A 10 4.39 17.04 16.86
C VAL A 10 4.28 18.49 16.37
N PRO A 11 5.33 19.34 16.50
CA PRO A 11 5.26 20.71 16.06
C PRO A 11 4.93 20.77 14.56
N GLN A 12 3.70 21.16 14.21
CA GLN A 12 3.34 21.43 12.84
C GLN A 12 4.00 22.75 12.42
N ALA A 13 5.14 22.62 11.74
CA ALA A 13 5.76 23.75 11.05
C ALA A 13 4.86 24.14 9.86
N GLU A 14 4.03 25.15 10.09
CA GLU A 14 3.22 25.85 9.09
C GLU A 14 4.15 26.45 8.01
N PRO A 15 4.08 26.05 6.71
CA PRO A 15 4.88 26.70 5.69
C PRO A 15 4.12 27.95 5.19
N ARG A 16 4.46 29.11 5.77
CA ARG A 16 4.16 30.42 5.20
C ARG A 16 4.78 30.55 3.80
N ALA A 17 3.99 31.05 2.87
CA ALA A 17 4.41 31.49 1.56
C ALA A 17 5.46 32.62 1.62
N ALA A 18 6.52 32.50 0.81
CA ALA A 18 7.33 33.57 0.18
C ALA A 18 8.66 32.94 -0.31
N SER A 19 8.91 32.89 -1.61
CA SER A 19 9.66 33.89 -2.40
C SER A 19 11.18 33.77 -2.23
N GLY A 20 11.88 33.76 -3.36
CA GLY A 20 13.27 33.30 -3.48
C GLY A 20 14.36 34.26 -2.97
N ALA A 21 15.56 33.71 -2.84
CA ALA A 21 16.86 34.35 -3.12
C ALA A 21 18.00 33.36 -2.79
N GLU A 22 18.88 33.12 -3.76
CA GLU A 22 20.24 32.61 -3.53
C GLU A 22 21.02 33.54 -2.60
N THR A 23 21.95 33.02 -1.79
CA THR A 23 23.32 33.55 -1.57
C THR A 23 24.16 32.58 -0.72
N ALA A 24 25.43 32.46 -1.09
CA ALA A 24 26.50 31.64 -0.54
C ALA A 24 26.99 32.02 0.89
N ASN A 25 27.76 31.12 1.51
CA ASN A 25 29.08 31.35 2.15
C ASN A 25 29.29 30.76 3.58
N ASN A 26 30.18 29.76 3.65
CA ASN A 26 31.23 29.41 4.63
C ASN A 26 31.15 29.62 6.17
N ARG A 27 31.79 28.62 6.82
CA ARG A 27 32.58 28.57 8.09
C ARG A 27 31.92 28.10 9.40
N ALA A 28 32.48 26.99 9.87
CA ALA A 28 32.98 26.67 11.22
C ALA A 28 32.04 26.78 12.44
N GLY A 29 31.91 25.68 13.17
CA GLY A 29 31.44 25.66 14.56
C GLY A 29 30.84 24.31 14.91
N GLY A 30 31.43 23.61 15.87
CA GLY A 30 30.85 22.37 16.40
C GLY A 30 29.58 22.66 17.18
N ASP A 31 28.55 21.87 16.94
CA ASP A 31 27.42 21.65 17.84
C ASP A 31 26.84 20.27 17.52
N ASN A 32 26.14 19.67 18.47
CA ASN A 32 25.41 18.41 18.30
C ASN A 32 24.19 18.65 17.39
N ASP A 33 24.47 18.98 16.13
CA ASP A 33 23.46 19.32 15.15
C ASP A 33 22.79 18.02 14.73
N VAL A 34 21.66 17.72 15.38
CA VAL A 34 20.77 16.66 14.95
C VAL A 34 20.40 17.02 13.52
N VAL A 35 21.00 16.34 12.55
CA VAL A 35 20.83 16.62 11.12
C VAL A 35 19.36 16.36 10.77
N CYS A 36 18.53 17.38 10.96
CA CYS A 36 17.13 17.37 10.59
C CYS A 36 17.06 17.65 9.10
N LEU A 37 17.06 16.56 8.32
CA LEU A 37 16.70 16.58 6.92
C LEU A 37 15.31 17.23 6.80
N LYS A 38 15.25 18.44 6.23
CA LYS A 38 13.98 19.04 5.83
C LYS A 38 13.25 18.00 4.98
N PRO A 39 12.05 17.54 5.36
CA PRO A 39 11.31 16.56 4.58
C PRO A 39 10.83 17.23 3.29
N LYS A 40 11.71 17.30 2.30
CA LYS A 40 11.40 17.76 0.95
C LYS A 40 10.94 16.55 0.15
N MET A 41 9.67 16.17 0.33
CA MET A 41 8.98 15.34 -0.65
C MET A 41 8.81 16.18 -1.93
N SER A 42 9.68 15.97 -2.90
CA SER A 42 9.48 16.52 -4.25
C SER A 42 8.29 15.81 -4.90
N LEU A 43 7.49 16.54 -5.69
CA LEU A 43 6.35 16.00 -6.45
C LEU A 43 6.75 14.74 -7.24
N LEU A 44 7.92 14.76 -7.88
CA LEU A 44 8.41 13.63 -8.65
C LEU A 44 8.71 12.40 -7.76
N ASN A 45 9.23 12.62 -6.56
CA ASN A 45 9.50 11.53 -5.62
C ASN A 45 8.18 10.92 -5.12
N GLY A 46 7.19 11.76 -4.79
CA GLY A 46 5.86 11.32 -4.40
C GLY A 46 5.16 10.50 -5.49
N ILE A 47 5.16 10.99 -6.74
CA ILE A 47 4.59 10.26 -7.88
C ILE A 47 5.29 8.91 -8.07
N THR A 48 6.62 8.88 -8.01
CA THR A 48 7.39 7.64 -8.20
C THR A 48 7.07 6.61 -7.12
N VAL A 49 6.95 7.03 -5.86
CA VAL A 49 6.57 6.14 -4.75
C VAL A 49 5.16 5.59 -4.94
N ILE A 50 4.20 6.42 -5.35
CA ILE A 50 2.82 6.00 -5.60
C ILE A 50 2.75 5.01 -6.77
N VAL A 51 3.44 5.29 -7.87
CA VAL A 51 3.48 4.39 -9.03
C VAL A 51 4.14 3.06 -8.66
N GLY A 52 5.23 3.09 -7.89
CA GLY A 52 5.92 1.90 -7.41
C GLY A 52 5.10 1.06 -6.43
N SER A 53 4.20 1.67 -5.65
CA SER A 53 3.31 0.93 -4.74
C SER A 53 2.07 0.35 -5.44
N ILE A 54 1.59 0.98 -6.52
CA ILE A 54 0.44 0.50 -7.30
C ILE A 54 0.84 -0.65 -8.24
N ILE A 55 2.01 -0.56 -8.89
CA ILE A 55 2.49 -1.59 -9.82
C ILE A 55 3.04 -2.79 -9.03
N GLY A 56 2.22 -3.84 -8.90
CA GLY A 56 2.59 -5.09 -8.24
C GLY A 56 2.63 -6.32 -9.16
N SER A 57 2.83 -7.50 -8.58
CA SER A 57 2.85 -8.80 -9.28
C SER A 57 1.52 -9.21 -9.90
N GLY A 58 0.42 -8.53 -9.56
CA GLY A 58 -0.93 -8.79 -10.08
C GLY A 58 -1.04 -8.65 -11.60
N ILE A 59 -0.16 -7.87 -12.25
CA ILE A 59 -0.17 -7.70 -13.72
C ILE A 59 0.11 -9.02 -14.46
N PHE A 60 0.76 -9.98 -13.83
CA PHE A 60 1.03 -11.29 -14.44
C PHE A 60 -0.18 -12.24 -14.34
N VAL A 61 -1.09 -12.01 -13.40
CA VAL A 61 -2.24 -12.91 -13.17
C VAL A 61 -3.52 -12.35 -13.79
N SER A 62 -3.77 -11.04 -13.60
CA SER A 62 -5.02 -10.39 -13.95
C SER A 62 -5.39 -10.47 -15.44
N PRO A 63 -4.47 -10.34 -16.42
CA PRO A 63 -4.84 -10.39 -17.85
C PRO A 63 -5.45 -11.73 -18.26
N ARG A 64 -4.92 -12.84 -17.73
CA ARG A 64 -5.46 -14.19 -18.00
C ARG A 64 -6.87 -14.33 -17.42
N GLY A 65 -7.09 -13.82 -16.21
CA GLY A 65 -8.41 -13.82 -15.55
C GLY A 65 -9.45 -12.99 -16.31
N VAL A 66 -9.11 -11.76 -16.71
CA VAL A 66 -10.05 -10.89 -17.45
C VAL A 66 -10.36 -11.48 -18.82
N LEU A 67 -9.35 -11.95 -19.56
CA LEU A 67 -9.58 -12.52 -20.89
C LEU A 67 -10.43 -13.79 -20.84
N ALA A 68 -10.24 -14.65 -19.84
CA ALA A 68 -11.04 -15.86 -19.68
C ALA A 68 -12.52 -15.57 -19.39
N ASN A 69 -12.82 -14.49 -18.65
CA ASN A 69 -14.19 -14.11 -18.32
C ASN A 69 -14.87 -13.30 -19.45
N THR A 70 -14.11 -12.54 -20.21
CA THR A 70 -14.64 -11.64 -21.24
C THR A 70 -14.68 -12.28 -22.64
N GLY A 71 -13.85 -13.29 -22.90
CA GLY A 71 -13.85 -14.06 -24.16
C GLY A 71 -13.31 -13.31 -25.39
N SER A 72 -13.21 -11.99 -25.35
CA SER A 72 -12.69 -11.14 -26.43
C SER A 72 -11.69 -10.11 -25.91
N VAL A 73 -10.65 -9.84 -26.71
CA VAL A 73 -9.58 -8.87 -26.39
C VAL A 73 -10.10 -7.43 -26.35
N GLY A 74 -11.05 -7.08 -27.23
CA GLY A 74 -11.62 -5.73 -27.26
C GLY A 74 -12.36 -5.41 -25.97
N ALA A 75 -13.16 -6.36 -25.48
CA ALA A 75 -13.92 -6.16 -24.25
C ALA A 75 -13.04 -6.25 -22.99
N SER A 76 -11.93 -7.00 -22.98
CA SER A 76 -11.00 -7.00 -21.85
C SER A 76 -10.26 -5.66 -21.68
N LEU A 77 -9.96 -4.95 -22.78
CA LEU A 77 -9.41 -3.60 -22.74
C LEU A 77 -10.41 -2.59 -22.18
N VAL A 78 -11.69 -2.71 -22.52
CA VAL A 78 -12.76 -1.84 -21.97
C VAL A 78 -12.87 -2.03 -20.45
N VAL A 79 -12.83 -3.28 -19.97
CA VAL A 79 -12.84 -3.57 -18.53
C VAL A 79 -11.63 -2.96 -17.84
N TRP A 80 -10.44 -3.06 -18.43
CA TRP A 80 -9.22 -2.46 -17.89
C TRP A 80 -9.34 -0.94 -17.75
N VAL A 81 -9.81 -0.26 -18.79
CA VAL A 81 -10.01 1.20 -18.76
C VAL A 81 -11.09 1.57 -17.74
N ALA A 82 -12.19 0.84 -17.67
CA ALA A 82 -13.26 1.07 -16.70
C ALA A 82 -12.77 0.92 -15.25
N CYS A 83 -11.99 -0.13 -14.95
CA CYS A 83 -11.34 -0.31 -13.64
C CYS A 83 -10.37 0.84 -13.32
N GLY A 84 -9.60 1.31 -14.31
CA GLY A 84 -8.70 2.45 -14.15
C GLY A 84 -9.44 3.74 -13.78
N VAL A 85 -10.54 4.05 -14.48
CA VAL A 85 -11.37 5.22 -14.18
C VAL A 85 -12.01 5.10 -12.79
N PHE A 86 -12.53 3.92 -12.43
CA PHE A 86 -13.09 3.68 -11.10
C PHE A 86 -12.04 3.87 -10.00
N SER A 87 -10.83 3.37 -10.20
CA SER A 87 -9.71 3.56 -9.27
C SER A 87 -9.30 5.03 -9.14
N MET A 88 -9.32 5.80 -10.23
CA MET A 88 -9.04 7.24 -10.21
C MET A 88 -10.05 8.02 -9.38
N ILE A 89 -11.34 7.71 -9.51
CA ILE A 89 -12.41 8.32 -8.71
C ILE A 89 -12.19 8.01 -7.23
N GLY A 90 -11.91 6.75 -6.89
CA GLY A 90 -11.60 6.35 -5.52
C GLY A 90 -10.38 7.08 -4.94
N ALA A 91 -9.29 7.19 -5.72
CA ALA A 91 -8.10 7.92 -5.33
C ALA A 91 -8.38 9.41 -5.07
N TYR A 92 -9.25 10.03 -5.87
CA TYR A 92 -9.66 11.42 -5.67
C TYR A 92 -10.44 11.61 -4.36
N CYS A 93 -11.41 10.73 -4.09
CA CYS A 93 -12.14 10.75 -2.80
C CYS A 93 -11.19 10.56 -1.61
N TYR A 94 -10.21 9.65 -1.74
CA TYR A 94 -9.21 9.43 -0.71
C TYR A 94 -8.24 10.60 -0.53
N ALA A 95 -7.92 11.33 -1.61
CA ALA A 95 -7.11 12.53 -1.54
C ALA A 95 -7.82 13.65 -0.77
N GLU A 96 -9.11 13.89 -1.06
CA GLU A 96 -9.93 14.87 -0.32
C GLU A 96 -10.01 14.52 1.18
N LEU A 97 -10.21 13.25 1.50
CA LEU A 97 -10.26 12.79 2.89
C LEU A 97 -8.91 12.95 3.61
N GLY A 98 -7.80 12.67 2.92
CA GLY A 98 -6.45 12.86 3.45
C GLY A 98 -6.03 14.32 3.61
N CYS A 99 -6.62 15.24 2.86
CA CYS A 99 -6.47 16.66 3.08
C CYS A 99 -7.32 17.18 4.25
N MET A 100 -8.48 16.57 4.53
CA MET A 100 -9.35 16.97 5.65
C MET A 100 -8.88 16.44 7.01
N ILE A 101 -8.39 15.21 7.08
CA ILE A 101 -8.01 14.57 8.35
C ILE A 101 -6.50 14.28 8.35
N THR A 102 -5.71 15.22 8.88
CA THR A 102 -4.25 15.10 8.98
C THR A 102 -3.79 14.35 10.23
N LYS A 103 -4.51 13.28 10.61
CA LYS A 103 -4.14 12.41 11.74
C LYS A 103 -3.30 11.22 11.26
N THR A 104 -2.28 10.86 12.02
CA THR A 104 -1.45 9.69 11.76
C THR A 104 -2.26 8.41 11.98
N GLY A 105 -2.33 7.53 10.99
CA GLY A 105 -3.09 6.27 11.06
C GLY A 105 -3.85 5.88 9.79
N ALA A 106 -3.81 6.72 8.74
CA ALA A 106 -4.45 6.47 7.44
C ALA A 106 -5.91 6.01 7.59
N ASP A 107 -6.27 4.85 7.03
CA ASP A 107 -7.64 4.30 7.04
C ASP A 107 -8.23 4.17 8.45
N TYR A 108 -7.40 3.82 9.45
CA TYR A 108 -7.87 3.65 10.82
C TYR A 108 -8.27 4.98 11.46
N ALA A 109 -7.51 6.05 11.20
CA ALA A 109 -7.80 7.38 11.72
C ALA A 109 -9.08 7.96 11.11
N TYR A 110 -9.34 7.72 9.83
CA TYR A 110 -10.57 8.16 9.16
C TYR A 110 -11.82 7.49 9.76
N ILE A 111 -11.75 6.19 10.02
CA ILE A 111 -12.88 5.42 10.55
C ILE A 111 -13.11 5.72 12.03
N MET A 112 -12.04 5.96 12.79
CA MET A 112 -12.14 6.38 14.19
C MET A 112 -12.87 7.72 14.32
N GLU A 113 -12.59 8.70 13.44
CA GLU A 113 -13.24 10.01 13.47
C GLU A 113 -14.71 9.94 13.04
N ALA A 114 -15.03 9.12 12.01
CA ALA A 114 -16.36 9.08 11.43
C ALA A 114 -17.36 8.16 12.18
N PHE A 115 -16.89 7.01 12.70
CA PHE A 115 -17.76 5.95 13.24
C PHE A 115 -17.44 5.55 14.70
N GLY A 116 -16.41 6.14 15.30
CA GLY A 116 -16.02 5.88 16.67
C GLY A 116 -15.15 4.62 16.87
N PRO A 117 -14.75 4.33 18.13
CA PRO A 117 -13.68 3.38 18.44
C PRO A 117 -14.04 1.91 18.16
N PHE A 118 -15.31 1.52 18.27
CA PHE A 118 -15.72 0.12 18.07
C PHE A 118 -15.64 -0.31 16.60
N VAL A 119 -16.12 0.53 15.68
CA VAL A 119 -16.09 0.25 14.24
C VAL A 119 -14.64 0.29 13.72
N ALA A 120 -13.83 1.21 14.24
CA ALA A 120 -12.40 1.28 13.91
C ALA A 120 -11.66 -0.01 14.33
N PHE A 121 -11.95 -0.53 15.53
CA PHE A 121 -11.39 -1.81 16.00
C PHE A 121 -11.80 -2.98 15.11
N LEU A 122 -13.09 -3.08 14.75
CA LEU A 122 -13.58 -4.17 13.90
C LEU A 122 -12.97 -4.12 12.49
N ARG A 123 -12.79 -2.92 11.93
CA ARG A 123 -12.08 -2.75 10.65
C ARG A 123 -10.64 -3.23 10.74
N LEU A 124 -9.91 -2.85 11.80
CA LEU A 124 -8.53 -3.28 12.02
C LEU A 124 -8.46 -4.80 12.21
N TRP A 125 -9.40 -5.38 12.95
CA TRP A 125 -9.48 -6.82 13.17
C TRP A 125 -9.67 -7.59 11.86
N VAL A 126 -10.62 -7.16 11.02
CA VAL A 126 -10.87 -7.77 9.69
C VAL A 126 -9.67 -7.57 8.78
N GLU A 127 -9.06 -6.40 8.79
CA GLU A 127 -7.87 -6.11 7.99
C GLU A 127 -6.71 -7.06 8.37
N CYS A 128 -6.43 -7.20 9.66
CA CYS A 128 -5.36 -8.05 10.17
C CYS A 128 -5.63 -9.55 9.97
N LEU A 129 -6.85 -10.03 10.27
CA LEU A 129 -7.14 -11.47 10.21
C LEU A 129 -7.53 -11.99 8.82
N ILE A 130 -8.04 -11.14 7.94
CA ILE A 130 -8.57 -11.59 6.64
C ILE A 130 -7.77 -10.97 5.51
N VAL A 131 -7.73 -9.64 5.43
CA VAL A 131 -7.20 -8.96 4.24
C VAL A 131 -5.70 -9.19 4.07
N ARG A 132 -4.92 -9.01 5.13
CA ARG A 132 -3.46 -9.24 5.13
C ARG A 132 -3.10 -10.68 4.74
N PRO A 133 -3.59 -11.73 5.43
CA PRO A 133 -3.24 -13.10 5.07
C PRO A 133 -3.78 -13.52 3.70
N CYS A 134 -4.99 -13.10 3.30
CA CYS A 134 -5.51 -13.42 1.97
C CYS A 134 -4.65 -12.83 0.85
N SER A 135 -4.23 -11.56 0.97
CA SER A 135 -3.36 -10.92 -0.01
C SER A 135 -2.04 -11.67 -0.17
N GLN A 136 -1.40 -12.02 0.95
CA GLN A 136 -0.14 -12.77 0.93
C GLN A 136 -0.33 -14.19 0.38
N ALA A 137 -1.43 -14.88 0.73
CA ALA A 137 -1.73 -16.21 0.21
C ALA A 137 -1.89 -16.22 -1.32
N ILE A 138 -2.56 -15.21 -1.90
CA ILE A 138 -2.69 -15.09 -3.36
C ILE A 138 -1.33 -14.92 -4.03
N VAL A 139 -0.45 -14.07 -3.46
CA VAL A 139 0.90 -13.86 -3.98
C VAL A 139 1.74 -15.15 -3.87
N ALA A 140 1.68 -15.85 -2.74
CA ALA A 140 2.40 -17.11 -2.52
C ALA A 140 1.92 -18.23 -3.47
N LEU A 141 0.61 -18.35 -3.67
CA LEU A 141 0.02 -19.29 -4.63
C LEU A 141 0.49 -18.97 -6.05
N THR A 142 0.38 -17.70 -6.44
CA THR A 142 0.81 -17.22 -7.75
C THR A 142 2.29 -17.54 -7.98
N PHE A 143 3.15 -17.22 -7.01
CA PHE A 143 4.57 -17.52 -7.07
C PHE A 143 4.83 -19.03 -7.26
N SER A 144 4.16 -19.87 -6.47
CA SER A 144 4.26 -21.33 -6.57
C SER A 144 3.87 -21.84 -7.97
N PHE A 145 2.76 -21.36 -8.52
CA PHE A 145 2.33 -21.71 -9.88
C PHE A 145 3.33 -21.26 -10.95
N TYR A 146 3.88 -20.04 -10.83
CA TYR A 146 4.85 -19.51 -11.78
C TYR A 146 6.20 -20.23 -11.74
N VAL A 147 6.66 -20.67 -10.56
CA VAL A 147 7.92 -21.42 -10.38
C VAL A 147 7.81 -22.88 -10.82
N LEU A 148 6.63 -23.51 -10.69
CA LEU A 148 6.44 -24.90 -11.11
C LEU A 148 6.23 -25.05 -12.62
N ARG A 149 5.79 -24.00 -13.31
CA ARG A 149 5.50 -24.02 -14.76
C ARG A 149 6.70 -24.42 -15.65
N PRO A 150 7.95 -23.99 -15.38
CA PRO A 150 9.12 -24.45 -16.12
C PRO A 150 9.54 -25.88 -15.81
N ILE A 151 9.20 -26.41 -14.63
CA ILE A 151 9.58 -27.74 -14.16
C ILE A 151 8.62 -28.81 -14.73
N PHE A 152 7.36 -28.45 -14.95
CA PHE A 152 6.33 -29.29 -15.58
C PHE A 152 5.77 -28.62 -16.84
N PRO A 153 6.52 -28.65 -17.96
CA PRO A 153 6.10 -27.97 -19.20
C PRO A 153 4.89 -28.61 -19.90
N ASP A 154 4.66 -29.92 -19.72
CA ASP A 154 3.62 -30.69 -20.43
C ASP A 154 2.40 -31.09 -19.57
N CYS A 155 2.39 -30.81 -18.26
CA CYS A 155 1.29 -31.14 -17.37
C CYS A 155 0.91 -29.94 -16.48
N ASP A 156 -0.39 -29.81 -16.17
CA ASP A 156 -0.81 -28.95 -15.06
C ASP A 156 -0.14 -29.43 -13.77
N PRO A 157 0.49 -28.54 -12.98
CA PRO A 157 1.17 -28.93 -11.76
C PRO A 157 0.16 -29.56 -10.79
N PRO A 158 0.46 -30.75 -10.22
CA PRO A 158 -0.48 -31.47 -9.38
C PRO A 158 -0.89 -30.62 -8.16
N ASP A 159 -2.20 -30.45 -7.93
CA ASP A 159 -2.83 -29.79 -6.79
C ASP A 159 -2.11 -29.97 -5.43
N PRO A 160 -1.67 -31.19 -5.02
CA PRO A 160 -0.98 -31.36 -3.74
C PRO A 160 0.39 -30.67 -3.68
N ALA A 161 1.13 -30.55 -4.79
CA ALA A 161 2.43 -29.88 -4.81
C ALA A 161 2.30 -28.36 -4.70
N VAL A 162 1.30 -27.79 -5.39
CA VAL A 162 0.96 -26.36 -5.28
C VAL A 162 0.49 -26.04 -3.86
N ARG A 163 -0.37 -26.90 -3.28
CA ARG A 163 -0.86 -26.72 -1.91
C ARG A 163 0.26 -26.87 -0.88
N ALA A 164 1.14 -27.86 -1.01
CA ALA A 164 2.26 -28.06 -0.09
C ALA A 164 3.25 -26.88 -0.10
N LEU A 165 3.60 -26.36 -1.28
CA LEU A 165 4.44 -25.17 -1.41
C LEU A 165 3.74 -23.93 -0.87
N ALA A 166 2.43 -23.78 -1.11
CA ALA A 166 1.65 -22.69 -0.53
C ALA A 166 1.61 -22.76 1.00
N PHE A 167 1.44 -23.95 1.60
CA PHE A 167 1.51 -24.12 3.05
C PHE A 167 2.89 -23.76 3.61
N VAL A 168 3.98 -24.21 2.98
CA VAL A 168 5.36 -23.87 3.39
C VAL A 168 5.64 -22.36 3.27
N CYS A 169 5.11 -21.69 2.24
CA CYS A 169 5.25 -20.24 2.10
C CYS A 169 4.36 -19.44 3.06
N ILE A 170 3.24 -20.00 3.51
CA ILE A 170 2.29 -19.35 4.44
C ILE A 170 2.66 -19.58 5.91
N GLU A 171 3.33 -20.69 6.23
CA GLU A 171 3.80 -21.02 7.59
C GLU A 171 4.62 -19.91 8.27
N PRO A 172 5.63 -19.28 7.63
CA PRO A 172 6.37 -18.18 8.26
C PRO A 172 5.53 -16.90 8.46
N ILE A 173 4.38 -16.78 7.80
CA ILE A 173 3.54 -15.57 7.80
C ILE A 173 2.56 -15.58 8.99
N ILE A 174 2.04 -16.76 9.35
CA ILE A 174 1.23 -16.94 10.57
C ILE A 174 2.07 -16.71 11.83
N MET A 175 3.38 -16.95 11.76
CA MET A 175 4.29 -16.79 12.88
C MET A 175 4.73 -15.33 13.12
N HIS A 176 4.40 -14.40 12.20
CA HIS A 176 4.82 -13.00 12.25
C HIS A 176 3.66 -12.00 12.49
N ILE A 177 2.43 -12.49 12.62
CA ILE A 177 1.23 -11.75 13.07
C ILE A 177 1.04 -11.97 14.57
#